data_AF-A0A7X1PFU5-F1
#
_entry.id   AF-A0A7X1PFU5-F1
#
_cell.length_a   1.000
_cell.length_b   1.000
_cell.length_c   1.000
_cell.angle_alpha   90.00
_cell.angle_beta   90.00
_cell.angle_gamma   90.00
#
_symmetry.space_group_name_H-M   'P 1'
#
loop_
_entity.id
_entity.type
_entity.pdbx_description
1 polymer ?
#
loop_
_entity_poly.entity_id
_entity_poly.type
_entity_poly.pdbx_seq_one_letter_code
_entity_poly.pdbx_strand_id
1 'polypeptide(L)'
;MALHVGGLLDLGPAVRGALGQCDEHWNGKGPALGLKGEGIHLAARLFILCHDVEVFNRVGGSEAAIKVVRERAGKVYDPRMAERFCEVGGRLLNRLQSESAWEAVLAVEPEPVRLLSSDEFDDVARKVANFIDMRSPYTVGHSPGVAALAEGAARKLGLSGDDARSLRQAGLLHDLGRAGVPVSAWNKAEPLSDQEWERMRRHPSLTELVLARSNALGHLGTLAGLHHERLDGSGYRGIAAASLPVTARILAVADSYQTKLEPRPYRAALAPELAAKELLDQARVGKLDGDAVAAVLAAAGQRAEPVRRQLPAGLSEREVEVLCLAVRGLSNRQIAEALVVSPKTVGHHLENIYAKIGVSTRVGATLFALQHGLIENTTSV
;
A
#
# COMPACT_ATOMS: atom_id res chain seq x y z
N MET A 1 -8.76 14.41 19.71
CA MET A 1 -8.30 13.85 18.42
C MET A 1 -9.09 14.42 17.24
N ALA A 2 -10.42 14.26 17.18
CA ALA A 2 -11.26 14.75 16.07
C ALA A 2 -11.10 16.25 15.74
N LEU A 3 -11.01 17.12 16.76
CA LEU A 3 -10.77 18.57 16.60
C LEU A 3 -9.38 18.92 16.02
N HIS A 4 -8.38 18.07 16.29
CA HIS A 4 -7.02 18.20 15.80
C HIS A 4 -6.92 17.67 14.35
N VAL A 5 -7.57 16.54 14.06
CA VAL A 5 -7.68 15.95 12.71
C VAL A 5 -8.42 16.88 11.75
N GLY A 6 -9.53 17.50 12.19
CA GLY A 6 -10.22 18.48 11.35
C GLY A 6 -9.41 19.77 11.11
N GLY A 7 -8.45 20.09 11.99
CA GLY A 7 -7.48 21.16 11.75
C GLY A 7 -6.39 20.74 10.77
N LEU A 8 -5.92 19.49 10.86
CA LEU A 8 -4.94 18.94 9.92
C LEU A 8 -5.47 18.86 8.48
N LEU A 9 -6.78 18.73 8.29
CA LEU A 9 -7.43 18.67 6.97
C LEU A 9 -7.98 20.02 6.49
N ASP A 10 -7.66 21.13 7.15
CA ASP A 10 -8.18 22.48 6.85
C ASP A 10 -9.72 22.55 6.74
N LEU A 11 -10.41 21.73 7.54
CA LEU A 11 -11.87 21.72 7.55
C LEU A 11 -12.39 22.99 8.25
N GLY A 12 -13.49 23.54 7.73
CA GLY A 12 -14.10 24.74 8.29
C GLY A 12 -14.52 24.56 9.77
N PRO A 13 -14.63 25.65 10.55
CA PRO A 13 -14.94 25.61 11.98
C PRO A 13 -16.21 24.81 12.32
N ALA A 14 -17.24 24.90 11.47
CA ALA A 14 -18.49 24.15 11.64
C ALA A 14 -18.29 22.63 11.56
N VAL A 15 -17.48 22.15 10.61
CA VAL A 15 -17.18 20.72 10.45
C VAL A 15 -16.32 20.24 11.61
N ARG A 16 -15.31 21.03 12.01
CA ARG A 16 -14.45 20.72 13.16
C ARG A 16 -15.26 20.62 14.45
N GLY A 17 -16.15 21.58 14.70
CA GLY A 17 -17.06 21.56 15.85
C GLY A 17 -17.92 20.31 15.87
N ALA A 18 -18.52 19.93 14.74
CA ALA A 18 -19.34 18.72 14.64
C ALA A 18 -18.54 17.43 14.89
N LEU A 19 -17.32 17.31 14.34
CA LEU A 19 -16.47 16.12 14.53
C LEU A 19 -16.15 15.85 16.01
N GLY A 20 -16.03 16.89 16.83
CA GLY A 20 -15.81 16.74 18.27
C GLY A 20 -17.04 16.30 19.07
N GLN A 21 -18.22 16.28 18.44
CA GLN A 21 -19.51 16.06 19.09
C GLN A 21 -20.22 14.79 18.59
N CYS A 22 -19.60 14.02 17.70
CA CYS A 22 -20.20 12.84 17.06
C CYS A 22 -20.67 11.75 18.04
N ASP A 23 -20.11 11.69 19.24
CA ASP A 23 -20.50 10.72 20.26
C ASP A 23 -21.55 11.28 21.25
N GLU A 24 -21.98 12.53 21.08
CA GLU A 24 -22.93 13.15 22.00
C GLU A 24 -24.33 12.56 21.89
N HIS A 25 -25.01 12.47 23.03
CA HIS A 25 -26.39 12.01 23.12
C HIS A 25 -27.33 13.18 23.37
N TRP A 26 -28.49 13.18 22.72
CA TRP A 26 -29.51 14.23 22.82
C TRP A 26 -29.83 14.64 24.27
N ASN A 27 -29.87 13.68 25.20
CA ASN A 27 -30.19 13.92 26.61
C ASN A 27 -29.01 14.45 27.47
N GLY A 28 -27.84 14.68 26.90
CA GLY A 28 -26.64 15.12 27.63
C GLY A 28 -25.88 14.02 28.35
N LYS A 29 -26.22 12.74 28.13
CA LYS A 29 -25.50 11.58 28.68
C LYS A 29 -24.50 10.98 27.68
N GLY A 30 -23.99 11.80 26.76
CA GLY A 30 -22.90 11.42 25.85
C GLY A 30 -21.57 11.36 26.61
N PRO A 31 -20.57 10.62 26.09
CA PRO A 31 -19.29 10.41 26.77
C PRO A 31 -18.28 11.55 26.58
N ALA A 32 -18.58 12.58 25.76
CA ALA A 32 -17.58 13.52 25.26
C ALA A 32 -17.51 14.86 26.01
N LEU A 33 -18.49 15.75 25.80
CA LEU A 33 -18.50 17.16 26.23
C LEU A 33 -19.75 17.51 27.07
N GLY A 34 -20.72 16.60 27.20
CA GLY A 34 -21.94 16.81 28.00
C GLY A 34 -22.94 17.77 27.35
N LEU A 35 -22.85 17.98 26.04
CA LEU A 35 -23.79 18.80 25.29
C LEU A 35 -25.16 18.13 25.20
N LYS A 36 -26.23 18.92 25.15
CA LYS A 36 -27.61 18.41 25.11
C LYS A 36 -28.46 19.15 24.08
N GLY A 37 -29.44 18.45 23.53
CA GLY A 37 -30.43 19.00 22.61
C GLY A 37 -29.79 19.71 21.42
N GLU A 38 -30.28 20.93 21.15
CA GLU A 38 -29.79 21.77 20.07
C GLU A 38 -28.39 22.38 20.32
N GLY A 39 -27.83 22.21 21.52
CA GLY A 39 -26.42 22.52 21.79
C GLY A 39 -25.44 21.59 21.06
N ILE A 40 -25.93 20.48 20.51
CA ILE A 40 -25.17 19.56 19.66
C ILE A 40 -25.34 19.98 18.20
N HIS A 41 -24.23 20.09 17.46
CA HIS A 41 -24.24 20.40 16.03
C HIS A 41 -25.14 19.44 15.26
N LEU A 42 -25.87 19.98 14.28
CA LEU A 42 -26.77 19.20 13.42
C LEU A 42 -26.06 18.02 12.76
N ALA A 43 -24.85 18.24 12.22
CA ALA A 43 -24.07 17.19 11.58
C ALA A 43 -23.67 16.06 12.55
N ALA A 44 -23.37 16.37 13.81
CA ALA A 44 -23.08 15.36 14.82
C ALA A 44 -24.33 14.54 15.21
N ARG A 45 -25.49 15.22 15.37
CA ARG A 45 -26.78 14.55 15.61
C ARG A 45 -27.17 13.60 14.48
N LEU A 46 -26.93 14.01 13.23
CA LEU A 46 -27.13 13.17 12.05
C LEU A 46 -26.14 12.01 12.02
N PHE A 47 -24.86 12.26 12.33
CA PHE A 47 -23.83 11.23 12.32
C PHE A 47 -24.16 10.06 13.24
N ILE A 48 -24.46 10.30 14.52
CA ILE A 48 -24.74 9.21 15.48
C ILE A 48 -25.99 8.42 15.09
N LEU A 49 -27.02 9.09 14.58
CA LEU A 49 -28.23 8.44 14.06
C LEU A 49 -27.90 7.54 12.87
N CYS A 50 -27.20 8.07 11.86
CA CYS A 50 -26.82 7.32 10.67
C CYS A 50 -25.87 6.17 10.98
N HIS A 51 -24.92 6.36 11.90
CA HIS A 51 -23.98 5.33 12.33
C HIS A 51 -24.70 4.13 12.94
N ASP A 52 -25.56 4.35 13.94
CA ASP A 52 -26.29 3.26 14.57
C ASP A 52 -27.27 2.61 13.58
N VAL A 53 -27.98 3.40 12.77
CA VAL A 53 -28.87 2.88 11.72
C VAL A 53 -28.14 1.90 10.80
N GLU A 54 -26.94 2.26 10.35
CA GLU A 54 -26.12 1.44 9.46
C GLU A 54 -25.74 0.10 10.13
N VAL A 55 -25.26 0.17 11.38
CA VAL A 55 -24.87 -0.99 12.18
C VAL A 55 -26.05 -1.93 12.41
N PHE A 56 -27.19 -1.41 12.87
CA PHE A 56 -28.38 -2.23 13.14
C PHE A 56 -29.03 -2.76 11.87
N ASN A 57 -28.97 -2.01 10.75
CA ASN A 57 -29.44 -2.49 9.46
C ASN A 57 -28.60 -3.66 8.94
N ARG A 58 -27.27 -3.63 9.10
CA ARG A 58 -26.40 -4.76 8.69
C ARG A 58 -26.71 -6.05 9.45
N VAL A 59 -27.06 -5.95 10.74
CA VAL A 59 -27.26 -7.11 11.61
C VAL A 59 -28.70 -7.63 11.56
N GLY A 60 -29.70 -6.74 11.51
CA GLY A 60 -31.11 -7.10 11.67
C GLY A 60 -32.05 -6.50 10.62
N GLY A 61 -31.52 -5.90 9.55
CA GLY A 61 -32.31 -5.25 8.51
C GLY A 61 -32.97 -3.94 8.93
N SER A 62 -33.78 -3.39 8.03
CA SER A 62 -34.37 -2.06 8.18
C SER A 62 -35.35 -1.96 9.36
N GLU A 63 -36.08 -3.04 9.66
CA GLU A 63 -36.99 -3.10 10.81
C GLU A 63 -36.24 -2.97 12.14
N ALA A 64 -35.10 -3.66 12.29
CA ALA A 64 -34.27 -3.58 13.49
C ALA A 64 -33.71 -2.16 13.68
N ALA A 65 -33.22 -1.54 12.59
CA ALA A 65 -32.75 -0.17 12.62
C ALA A 65 -33.86 0.82 13.06
N ILE A 66 -35.04 0.74 12.45
CA ILE A 66 -36.19 1.58 12.80
C ILE A 66 -36.61 1.39 14.27
N LYS A 67 -36.67 0.13 14.73
CA LYS A 67 -37.00 -0.20 16.12
C LYS A 67 -36.03 0.48 17.10
N VAL A 68 -34.73 0.33 16.88
CA VAL A 68 -33.70 0.94 17.74
C VAL A 68 -33.79 2.46 17.73
N VAL A 69 -33.98 3.08 16.56
CA VAL A 69 -34.17 4.53 16.44
C VAL A 69 -35.36 5.00 17.27
N ARG A 70 -36.49 4.31 17.18
CA ARG A 70 -37.70 4.63 17.94
C ARG A 70 -37.49 4.51 19.45
N GLU A 71 -36.85 3.43 19.92
CA GLU A 71 -36.62 3.16 21.35
C GLU A 71 -35.66 4.15 22.02
N ARG A 72 -34.71 4.69 21.24
CA ARG A 72 -33.67 5.63 21.69
C ARG A 72 -33.98 7.10 21.38
N ALA A 73 -35.12 7.40 20.74
CA ALA A 73 -35.58 8.75 20.47
C ALA A 73 -35.67 9.59 21.76
N GLY A 74 -35.16 10.82 21.73
CA GLY A 74 -35.10 11.71 22.91
C GLY A 74 -34.09 11.32 23.98
N LYS A 75 -33.39 10.19 23.82
CA LYS A 75 -32.28 9.78 24.69
C LYS A 75 -30.95 9.98 23.96
N VAL A 76 -30.75 9.20 22.89
CA VAL A 76 -29.55 9.25 22.05
C VAL A 76 -29.79 10.23 20.90
N TYR A 77 -30.94 10.11 20.24
CA TYR A 77 -31.24 10.86 19.02
C TYR A 77 -32.18 12.04 19.27
N ASP A 78 -32.02 13.08 18.45
CA ASP A 78 -33.02 14.13 18.30
C ASP A 78 -34.40 13.51 17.96
N PRO A 79 -35.45 13.75 18.77
CA PRO A 79 -36.77 13.18 18.55
C PRO A 79 -37.32 13.45 17.14
N ARG A 80 -37.11 14.66 16.61
CA ARG A 80 -37.64 15.06 15.31
C ARG A 80 -36.95 14.31 14.18
N MET A 81 -35.64 14.09 14.30
CA MET A 81 -34.87 13.30 13.32
C MET A 81 -35.24 11.82 13.41
N ALA A 82 -35.38 11.29 14.62
CA ALA A 82 -35.78 9.90 14.84
C ALA A 82 -37.18 9.62 14.26
N GLU A 83 -38.14 10.50 14.51
CA GLU A 83 -39.48 10.45 13.92
C GLU A 83 -39.40 10.46 12.40
N ARG A 84 -38.70 11.44 11.81
CA ARG A 84 -38.56 11.54 10.36
C ARG A 84 -37.90 10.30 9.75
N PHE A 85 -36.86 9.77 10.39
CA PHE A 85 -36.24 8.52 9.96
C PHE A 85 -37.21 7.34 10.07
N CYS A 86 -38.03 7.24 11.11
CA CYS A 86 -39.02 6.17 11.22
C CYS A 86 -40.06 6.20 10.07
N GLU A 87 -40.38 7.38 9.53
CA GLU A 87 -41.30 7.54 8.40
C GLU A 87 -40.70 7.11 7.06
N VAL A 88 -39.42 7.40 6.84
CA VAL A 88 -38.79 7.25 5.50
C VAL A 88 -37.68 6.18 5.45
N GLY A 89 -37.23 5.69 6.60
CA GLY A 89 -36.03 4.88 6.77
C GLY A 89 -36.07 3.56 6.01
N GLY A 90 -37.22 2.88 5.99
CA GLY A 90 -37.37 1.64 5.22
C GLY A 90 -37.13 1.84 3.73
N ARG A 91 -37.72 2.90 3.15
CA ARG A 91 -37.49 3.26 1.74
C ARG A 91 -36.04 3.70 1.49
N LEU A 92 -35.48 4.50 2.38
CA LEU A 92 -34.10 4.99 2.28
C LEU A 92 -33.09 3.82 2.29
N LEU A 93 -33.23 2.90 3.23
CA LEU A 93 -32.32 1.76 3.38
C LEU A 93 -32.44 0.78 2.21
N ASN A 94 -33.65 0.54 1.70
CA ASN A 94 -33.83 -0.30 0.51
C ASN A 94 -33.18 0.34 -0.73
N ARG A 95 -33.28 1.67 -0.88
CA ARG A 95 -32.64 2.40 -1.98
C ARG A 95 -31.11 2.25 -1.95
N LEU A 96 -30.51 2.29 -0.76
CA LEU A 96 -29.07 2.11 -0.57
C LEU A 96 -28.56 0.69 -0.87
N GLN A 97 -29.45 -0.31 -0.99
CA GLN A 97 -29.08 -1.66 -1.44
C GLN A 97 -29.01 -1.77 -2.95
N SER A 98 -29.79 -0.96 -3.68
CA SER A 98 -29.86 -0.99 -5.15
C SER A 98 -29.01 0.06 -5.83
N GLU A 99 -28.67 1.14 -5.13
CA GLU A 99 -27.91 2.28 -5.66
C GLU A 99 -26.52 2.38 -5.02
N SER A 100 -25.55 2.87 -5.79
CA SER A 100 -24.22 3.19 -5.26
C SER A 100 -24.31 4.40 -4.34
N ALA A 101 -24.17 4.17 -3.02
CA ALA A 101 -24.11 5.25 -2.04
C ALA A 101 -23.00 6.28 -2.36
N TRP A 102 -21.90 5.82 -2.95
CA TRP A 102 -20.80 6.66 -3.39
C TRP A 102 -21.22 7.65 -4.47
N GLU A 103 -21.88 7.16 -5.53
CA GLU A 103 -22.36 8.00 -6.62
C GLU A 103 -23.47 8.93 -6.15
N ALA A 104 -24.37 8.44 -5.30
CA ALA A 104 -25.44 9.24 -4.72
C ALA A 104 -24.91 10.41 -3.88
N VAL A 105 -23.82 10.20 -3.11
CA VAL A 105 -23.17 11.26 -2.32
C VAL A 105 -22.50 12.29 -3.22
N LEU A 106 -21.77 11.84 -4.26
CA LEU A 106 -21.14 12.76 -5.21
C LEU A 106 -22.17 13.58 -6.01
N ALA A 107 -23.31 12.98 -6.36
CA ALA A 107 -24.38 13.64 -7.10
C ALA A 107 -25.10 14.76 -6.32
N VAL A 108 -24.97 14.79 -4.98
CA VAL A 108 -25.55 15.83 -4.13
C VAL A 108 -24.51 16.85 -3.64
N GLU A 109 -23.28 16.81 -4.18
CA GLU A 109 -22.26 17.78 -3.85
C GLU A 109 -22.71 19.21 -4.24
N PRO A 110 -22.66 20.20 -3.32
CA PRO A 110 -23.09 21.55 -3.64
C PRO A 110 -22.19 22.20 -4.71
N GLU A 111 -22.82 22.86 -5.69
CA GLU A 111 -22.10 23.62 -6.71
C GLU A 111 -21.62 24.99 -6.19
N PRO A 112 -20.44 25.48 -6.61
CA PRO A 112 -19.50 24.83 -7.52
C PRO A 112 -18.66 23.72 -6.85
N VAL A 113 -18.55 22.55 -7.50
CA VAL A 113 -17.65 21.48 -7.06
C VAL A 113 -16.21 21.98 -7.04
N ARG A 114 -15.54 21.89 -5.89
CA ARG A 114 -14.14 22.31 -5.75
C ARG A 114 -13.20 21.18 -6.19
N LEU A 115 -12.50 21.41 -7.29
CA LEU A 115 -11.40 20.54 -7.72
C LEU A 115 -10.08 20.96 -7.06
N LEU A 116 -9.22 19.97 -6.81
CA LEU A 116 -7.86 20.20 -6.30
C LEU A 116 -6.90 20.33 -7.48
N SER A 117 -6.05 21.35 -7.44
CA SER A 117 -4.84 21.39 -8.27
C SER A 117 -3.86 20.28 -7.85
N SER A 118 -2.84 20.00 -8.68
CA SER A 118 -1.84 18.99 -8.37
C SER A 118 -1.09 19.25 -7.05
N ASP A 119 -0.78 20.51 -6.75
CA ASP A 119 -0.06 20.86 -5.52
C ASP A 119 -0.99 20.80 -4.28
N GLU A 120 -2.26 21.19 -4.43
CA GLU A 120 -3.26 20.99 -3.36
C GLU A 120 -3.50 19.50 -3.09
N PHE A 121 -3.51 18.65 -4.13
CA PHE A 121 -3.63 17.21 -3.96
C PHE A 121 -2.45 16.64 -3.17
N ASP A 122 -1.23 17.07 -3.47
CA ASP A 122 -0.02 16.65 -2.75
C ASP A 122 -0.06 17.02 -1.26
N ASP A 123 -0.66 18.15 -0.92
CA ASP A 123 -0.88 18.60 0.46
C ASP A 123 -1.98 17.75 1.15
N VAL A 124 -3.12 17.53 0.49
CA VAL A 124 -4.20 16.68 1.02
C VAL A 124 -3.71 15.25 1.23
N ALA A 125 -2.98 14.66 0.26
CA ALA A 125 -2.41 13.33 0.38
C ALA A 125 -1.48 13.22 1.59
N ARG A 126 -0.66 14.25 1.84
CA ARG A 126 0.22 14.32 3.03
C ARG A 126 -0.57 14.37 4.32
N LYS A 127 -1.65 15.14 4.38
CA LYS A 127 -2.51 15.24 5.57
C LYS A 127 -3.22 13.91 5.86
N VAL A 128 -3.69 13.22 4.82
CA VAL A 128 -4.26 11.86 4.92
C VAL A 128 -3.20 10.87 5.40
N ALA A 129 -2.00 10.91 4.82
CA ALA A 129 -0.87 10.07 5.22
C ALA A 129 -0.56 10.22 6.72
N ASN A 130 -0.41 11.47 7.18
CA ASN A 130 -0.15 11.77 8.59
C ASN A 130 -1.28 11.26 9.52
N PHE A 131 -2.54 11.32 9.06
CA PHE A 131 -3.68 10.77 9.81
C PHE A 131 -3.65 9.25 9.93
N ILE A 132 -3.21 8.55 8.89
CA ILE A 132 -3.04 7.10 8.95
C ILE A 132 -1.87 6.72 9.85
N ASP A 133 -0.74 7.40 9.67
CA ASP A 133 0.49 7.22 10.43
C ASP A 133 0.29 7.43 11.94
N MET A 134 -0.52 8.41 12.36
CA MET A 134 -0.75 8.70 13.79
C MET A 134 -1.55 7.61 14.53
N ARG A 135 -2.13 6.63 13.83
CA ARG A 135 -2.82 5.51 14.48
C ARG A 135 -1.87 4.61 15.26
N SER A 136 -0.58 4.65 14.96
CA SER A 136 0.48 3.99 15.73
C SER A 136 1.61 4.96 16.06
N PRO A 137 2.11 5.00 17.31
CA PRO A 137 3.25 5.85 17.66
C PRO A 137 4.53 5.47 16.90
N TYR A 138 4.61 4.26 16.35
CA TYR A 138 5.77 3.75 15.63
C TYR A 138 5.84 4.17 14.17
N THR A 139 4.76 4.75 13.63
CA THR A 139 4.64 5.06 12.20
C THR A 139 4.48 6.55 11.94
N VAL A 140 4.60 7.40 12.96
CA VAL A 140 4.47 8.85 12.82
C VAL A 140 5.52 9.39 11.85
N GLY A 141 5.07 9.96 10.73
CA GLY A 141 5.95 10.53 9.69
C GLY A 141 6.53 9.50 8.72
N HIS A 142 6.11 8.24 8.82
CA HIS A 142 6.55 7.15 7.96
C HIS A 142 6.26 7.43 6.49
N SER A 143 5.00 7.68 6.16
CA SER A 143 4.54 7.86 4.79
C SER A 143 5.19 9.08 4.11
N PRO A 144 5.32 10.26 4.76
CA PRO A 144 6.17 11.35 4.26
C PRO A 144 7.63 10.99 4.01
N GLY A 145 8.25 10.17 4.87
CA GLY A 145 9.62 9.69 4.71
C GLY A 145 9.77 8.79 3.49
N VAL A 146 8.87 7.80 3.34
CA VAL A 146 8.80 6.92 2.16
C VAL A 146 8.63 7.74 0.88
N ALA A 147 7.70 8.69 0.86
CA ALA A 147 7.43 9.53 -0.30
C ALA A 147 8.66 10.34 -0.74
N ALA A 148 9.39 10.93 0.20
CA ALA A 148 10.60 11.71 -0.09
C ALA A 148 11.72 10.84 -0.66
N LEU A 149 11.93 9.65 -0.09
CA LEU A 149 12.92 8.68 -0.58
C LEU A 149 12.58 8.18 -1.98
N ALA A 150 11.32 7.83 -2.23
CA ALA A 150 10.84 7.34 -3.52
C ALA A 150 10.98 8.40 -4.62
N GLU A 151 10.58 9.65 -4.34
CA GLU A 151 10.74 10.77 -5.28
C GLU A 151 12.22 11.04 -5.59
N GLY A 152 13.07 11.10 -4.55
CA GLY A 152 14.50 11.33 -4.71
C GLY A 152 15.19 10.22 -5.51
N ALA A 153 14.81 8.97 -5.27
CA ALA A 153 15.30 7.81 -6.02
C ALA A 153 14.87 7.86 -7.48
N ALA A 154 13.60 8.21 -7.76
CA ALA A 154 13.08 8.34 -9.10
C ALA A 154 13.88 9.35 -9.93
N ARG A 155 14.16 10.52 -9.36
CA ARG A 155 14.97 11.57 -9.99
C ARG A 155 16.40 11.10 -10.27
N LYS A 156 17.00 10.32 -9.36
CA LYS A 156 18.36 9.76 -9.54
C LYS A 156 18.44 8.72 -10.63
N LEU A 157 17.36 7.97 -10.86
CA LEU A 157 17.25 7.00 -11.94
C LEU A 157 16.82 7.64 -13.28
N GLY A 158 16.64 8.97 -13.32
CA GLY A 158 16.28 9.69 -14.53
C GLY A 158 14.83 9.50 -14.99
N LEU A 159 13.93 9.10 -14.07
CA LEU A 159 12.50 9.04 -14.38
C LEU A 159 11.94 10.44 -14.64
N SER A 160 10.81 10.49 -15.34
CA SER A 160 10.12 11.74 -15.65
C SER A 160 9.66 12.46 -14.37
N GLY A 161 9.42 13.78 -14.47
CA GLY A 161 8.85 14.54 -13.36
C GLY A 161 7.49 14.02 -12.90
N ASP A 162 6.68 13.53 -13.84
CA ASP A 162 5.35 12.97 -13.56
C ASP A 162 5.44 11.61 -12.86
N ASP A 163 6.39 10.75 -13.25
CA ASP A 163 6.64 9.48 -12.55
C ASP A 163 7.17 9.72 -11.13
N ALA A 164 8.08 10.67 -10.96
CA ALA A 164 8.62 11.03 -9.65
C ALA A 164 7.52 11.59 -8.73
N ARG A 165 6.62 12.42 -9.26
CA ARG A 165 5.45 12.92 -8.53
C ARG A 165 4.47 11.79 -8.20
N SER A 166 4.18 10.90 -9.15
CA SER A 166 3.30 9.75 -8.94
C SER A 166 3.86 8.83 -7.85
N LEU A 167 5.18 8.63 -7.82
CA LEU A 167 5.86 7.88 -6.76
C LEU A 167 5.76 8.56 -5.39
N ARG A 168 5.92 9.88 -5.34
CA ARG A 168 5.71 10.65 -4.11
C ARG A 168 4.28 10.47 -3.60
N GLN A 169 3.29 10.60 -4.47
CA GLN A 169 1.87 10.44 -4.13
C GLN A 169 1.53 9.02 -3.69
N ALA A 170 2.02 8.01 -4.41
CA ALA A 170 1.88 6.62 -4.01
C ALA A 170 2.57 6.35 -2.66
N GLY A 171 3.76 6.91 -2.42
CA GLY A 171 4.45 6.82 -1.13
C GLY A 171 3.69 7.46 0.03
N LEU A 172 2.99 8.57 -0.20
CA LEU A 172 2.11 9.16 0.82
C LEU A 172 0.90 8.26 1.13
N LEU A 173 0.37 7.56 0.13
CA LEU A 173 -0.90 6.85 0.24
C LEU A 173 -0.76 5.32 0.39
N HIS A 174 0.45 4.76 0.32
CA HIS A 174 0.68 3.30 0.29
C HIS A 174 0.09 2.53 1.46
N ASP A 175 0.03 3.17 2.62
CA ASP A 175 -0.46 2.61 3.85
C ASP A 175 -1.92 2.96 4.19
N LEU A 176 -2.67 3.60 3.27
CA LEU A 176 -4.06 3.99 3.52
C LEU A 176 -4.93 2.82 4.05
N GLY A 177 -4.69 1.62 3.54
CA GLY A 177 -5.35 0.39 3.95
C GLY A 177 -5.07 -0.06 5.39
N ARG A 178 -4.06 0.50 6.08
CA ARG A 178 -3.85 0.27 7.53
C ARG A 178 -5.08 0.69 8.33
N ALA A 179 -5.89 1.63 7.84
CA ALA A 179 -7.19 2.01 8.41
C ALA A 179 -8.08 0.79 8.68
N GLY A 180 -8.08 -0.20 7.78
CA GLY A 180 -8.88 -1.42 7.88
C GLY A 180 -8.30 -2.52 8.77
N VAL A 181 -7.12 -2.30 9.38
CA VAL A 181 -6.46 -3.26 10.26
C VAL A 181 -6.49 -2.74 11.71
N PRO A 182 -6.79 -3.59 12.72
CA PRO A 182 -6.80 -3.19 14.12
C PRO A 182 -5.44 -2.64 14.59
N VAL A 183 -5.48 -1.51 15.31
CA VAL A 183 -4.26 -0.86 15.87
C VAL A 183 -3.51 -1.79 16.83
N SER A 184 -4.21 -2.67 17.54
CA SER A 184 -3.58 -3.66 18.43
C SER A 184 -2.63 -4.60 17.70
N ALA A 185 -2.89 -4.94 16.44
CA ALA A 185 -1.99 -5.76 15.63
C ALA A 185 -0.70 -5.00 15.27
N TRP A 186 -0.81 -3.71 14.94
CA TRP A 186 0.34 -2.85 14.61
C TRP A 186 1.25 -2.56 15.81
N ASN A 187 0.69 -2.56 17.02
CA ASN A 187 1.40 -2.19 18.25
C ASN A 187 1.86 -3.39 19.10
N LYS A 188 1.73 -4.62 18.60
CA LYS A 188 2.06 -5.84 19.33
C LYS A 188 3.56 -6.09 19.38
N ALA A 189 4.10 -6.30 20.59
CA ALA A 189 5.52 -6.61 20.81
C ALA A 189 5.82 -8.11 20.67
N GLU A 190 4.84 -8.96 20.97
CA GLU A 190 4.93 -10.41 20.81
C GLU A 190 4.79 -10.80 19.33
N PRO A 191 5.30 -12.00 18.95
CA PRO A 191 5.05 -12.55 17.62
C PRO A 191 3.56 -12.57 17.27
N LEU A 192 3.26 -12.17 16.04
CA LEU A 192 1.93 -12.25 15.47
C LEU A 192 1.61 -13.70 15.13
N SER A 193 0.38 -14.12 15.40
CA SER A 193 -0.18 -15.37 14.90
C SER A 193 -0.37 -15.30 13.39
N ASP A 194 -0.52 -16.46 12.74
CA ASP A 194 -0.74 -16.53 11.29
C ASP A 194 -1.99 -15.73 10.85
N GLN A 195 -3.04 -15.74 11.66
CA GLN A 195 -4.25 -14.96 11.38
C GLN A 195 -4.01 -13.44 11.47
N GLU A 196 -3.21 -12.99 12.44
CA GLU A 196 -2.84 -11.58 12.56
C GLU A 196 -1.94 -11.15 11.40
N TRP A 197 -0.98 -12.01 11.01
CA TRP A 197 -0.16 -11.80 9.82
C TRP A 197 -0.98 -11.67 8.55
N GLU A 198 -1.96 -12.55 8.35
CA GLU A 198 -2.84 -12.49 7.18
C GLU A 198 -3.63 -11.18 7.13
N ARG A 199 -4.12 -10.69 8.28
CA ARG A 199 -4.79 -9.38 8.35
C ARG A 199 -3.84 -8.24 7.99
N MET A 200 -2.61 -8.25 8.49
CA MET A 200 -1.63 -7.22 8.18
C MET A 200 -1.25 -7.24 6.70
N ARG A 201 -1.09 -8.41 6.09
CA ARG A 201 -0.75 -8.55 4.65
C ARG A 201 -1.81 -7.99 3.70
N ARG A 202 -3.03 -7.78 4.18
CA ARG A 202 -4.13 -7.24 3.37
C ARG A 202 -4.09 -5.72 3.20
N HIS A 203 -3.32 -4.98 4.01
CA HIS A 203 -3.34 -3.52 3.94
C HIS A 203 -2.96 -2.93 2.57
N PRO A 204 -2.01 -3.49 1.77
CA PRO A 204 -1.72 -2.94 0.45
C PRO A 204 -2.90 -3.14 -0.51
N SER A 205 -3.54 -4.31 -0.45
CA SER A 205 -4.76 -4.59 -1.24
C SER A 205 -5.94 -3.70 -0.82
N LEU A 206 -6.04 -3.36 0.47
CA LEU A 206 -7.04 -2.41 0.96
C LEU A 206 -6.75 -0.99 0.46
N THR A 207 -5.47 -0.56 0.44
CA THR A 207 -5.06 0.72 -0.17
C THR A 207 -5.49 0.77 -1.63
N GLU A 208 -5.17 -0.26 -2.41
CA GLU A 208 -5.52 -0.35 -3.83
C GLU A 208 -7.04 -0.28 -4.03
N LEU A 209 -7.81 -1.05 -3.25
CA LEU A 209 -9.28 -1.07 -3.34
C LEU A 209 -9.90 0.31 -3.05
N VAL A 210 -9.40 1.03 -2.04
CA VAL A 210 -9.92 2.35 -1.68
C VAL A 210 -9.61 3.37 -2.77
N LEU A 211 -8.39 3.39 -3.28
CA LEU A 211 -7.99 4.35 -4.31
C LEU A 211 -8.64 4.05 -5.67
N ALA A 212 -8.90 2.78 -5.99
CA ALA A 212 -9.62 2.38 -7.19
C ALA A 212 -11.08 2.89 -7.26
N ARG A 213 -11.65 3.36 -6.15
CA ARG A 213 -12.98 4.02 -6.14
C ARG A 213 -12.98 5.36 -6.87
N SER A 214 -11.81 5.95 -7.10
CA SER A 214 -11.65 7.16 -7.90
C SER A 214 -10.87 6.83 -9.18
N ASN A 215 -11.46 7.16 -10.33
CA ASN A 215 -10.79 6.98 -11.62
C ASN A 215 -9.46 7.75 -11.69
N ALA A 216 -9.37 8.91 -11.04
CA ALA A 216 -8.15 9.71 -10.99
C ALA A 216 -7.05 9.06 -10.14
N LEU A 217 -7.40 8.23 -9.16
CA LEU A 217 -6.45 7.66 -8.19
C LEU A 217 -6.14 6.18 -8.42
N GLY A 218 -6.87 5.49 -9.29
CA GLY A 218 -6.70 4.05 -9.52
C GLY A 218 -5.26 3.65 -9.85
N HIS A 219 -4.57 4.42 -10.69
CA HIS A 219 -3.17 4.17 -11.04
C HIS A 219 -2.22 4.28 -9.82
N LEU A 220 -2.45 5.27 -8.94
CA LEU A 220 -1.74 5.38 -7.67
C LEU A 220 -2.07 4.19 -6.77
N GLY A 221 -3.33 3.75 -6.73
CA GLY A 221 -3.77 2.57 -5.99
C GLY A 221 -3.02 1.31 -6.39
N THR A 222 -2.91 1.03 -7.69
CA THR A 222 -2.16 -0.12 -8.20
C THR A 222 -0.69 -0.05 -7.81
N LEU A 223 -0.03 1.09 -8.02
CA LEU A 223 1.37 1.28 -7.63
C LEU A 223 1.56 1.11 -6.11
N ALA A 224 0.74 1.79 -5.34
CA ALA A 224 0.81 1.82 -3.90
C ALA A 224 0.51 0.46 -3.29
N GLY A 225 -0.35 -0.37 -3.90
CA GLY A 225 -0.59 -1.75 -3.45
C GLY A 225 0.61 -2.69 -3.64
N LEU A 226 1.59 -2.35 -4.49
CA LEU A 226 2.73 -3.22 -4.82
C LEU A 226 3.96 -3.01 -3.91
N HIS A 227 3.90 -2.10 -2.92
CA HIS A 227 5.05 -1.71 -2.10
C HIS A 227 5.63 -2.83 -1.21
N HIS A 228 4.96 -3.98 -1.09
CA HIS A 228 5.49 -5.16 -0.40
C HIS A 228 5.84 -6.33 -1.33
N GLU A 229 5.79 -6.12 -2.65
CA GLU A 229 6.25 -7.12 -3.61
C GLU A 229 7.78 -7.21 -3.68
N ARG A 230 8.27 -8.39 -4.05
CA ARG A 230 9.71 -8.71 -4.11
C ARG A 230 10.03 -9.39 -5.43
N LEU A 231 11.26 -9.20 -5.91
CA LEU A 231 11.69 -9.75 -7.21
C LEU A 231 11.78 -11.28 -7.23
N ASP A 232 11.89 -11.92 -6.06
CA ASP A 232 11.90 -13.39 -5.94
C ASP A 232 10.50 -14.00 -5.79
N GLY A 233 9.43 -13.18 -5.89
CA GLY A 233 8.05 -13.63 -5.72
C GLY A 233 7.67 -13.92 -4.26
N SER A 234 8.54 -13.66 -3.29
CA SER A 234 8.22 -13.81 -1.85
C SER A 234 7.44 -12.62 -1.26
N GLY A 235 6.94 -11.74 -2.13
CA GLY A 235 6.10 -10.59 -1.78
C GLY A 235 4.73 -10.99 -1.22
N TYR A 236 3.93 -10.00 -0.82
CA TYR A 236 2.64 -10.27 -0.16
C TYR A 236 1.63 -10.95 -1.08
N ARG A 237 1.63 -10.62 -2.37
CA ARG A 237 0.77 -11.22 -3.39
C ARG A 237 1.52 -12.12 -4.37
N GLY A 238 2.85 -12.18 -4.25
CA GLY A 238 3.70 -13.04 -5.07
C GLY A 238 3.74 -12.63 -6.54
N ILE A 239 3.70 -11.33 -6.81
CA ILE A 239 3.73 -10.82 -8.18
C ILE A 239 5.10 -11.07 -8.79
N ALA A 240 5.13 -11.64 -9.99
CA ALA A 240 6.36 -11.95 -10.71
C ALA A 240 7.16 -10.67 -11.01
N ALA A 241 8.50 -10.75 -10.92
CA ALA A 241 9.40 -9.62 -11.15
C ALA A 241 9.18 -8.91 -12.49
N ALA A 242 8.86 -9.67 -13.55
CA ALA A 242 8.58 -9.13 -14.88
C ALA A 242 7.35 -8.21 -14.91
N SER A 243 6.40 -8.42 -13.99
CA SER A 243 5.18 -7.61 -13.85
C SER A 243 5.35 -6.45 -12.87
N LEU A 244 6.51 -6.33 -12.21
CA LEU A 244 6.79 -5.23 -11.27
C LEU A 244 7.45 -4.07 -12.01
N PRO A 245 6.74 -2.94 -12.22
CA PRO A 245 7.34 -1.76 -12.84
C PRO A 245 8.44 -1.18 -11.95
N VAL A 246 9.39 -0.46 -12.55
CA VAL A 246 10.50 0.17 -11.83
C VAL A 246 10.01 1.06 -10.67
N THR A 247 8.88 1.74 -10.84
CA THR A 247 8.25 2.55 -9.79
C THR A 247 7.85 1.71 -8.58
N ALA A 248 7.24 0.54 -8.77
CA ALA A 248 6.89 -0.35 -7.66
C ALA A 248 8.14 -0.87 -6.93
N ARG A 249 9.21 -1.17 -7.67
CA ARG A 249 10.50 -1.60 -7.09
C ARG A 249 11.13 -0.49 -6.24
N ILE A 250 11.12 0.76 -6.72
CA ILE A 250 11.57 1.93 -5.96
C ILE A 250 10.76 2.09 -4.68
N LEU A 251 9.43 2.04 -4.79
CA LEU A 251 8.55 2.23 -3.63
C LEU A 251 8.76 1.15 -2.56
N ALA A 252 8.90 -0.11 -2.96
CA ALA A 252 9.16 -1.21 -2.04
C ALA A 252 10.50 -1.07 -1.30
N VAL A 253 11.54 -0.60 -1.99
CA VAL A 253 12.83 -0.31 -1.36
C VAL A 253 12.75 0.89 -0.42
N ALA A 254 12.05 1.96 -0.82
CA ALA A 254 11.87 3.17 -0.02
C ALA A 254 11.14 2.86 1.31
N ASP A 255 10.03 2.12 1.26
CA ASP A 255 9.34 1.62 2.46
C ASP A 255 10.26 0.73 3.30
N SER A 256 10.94 -0.25 2.68
CA SER A 256 11.83 -1.14 3.42
C SER A 256 12.96 -0.39 4.15
N TYR A 257 13.53 0.65 3.53
CA TYR A 257 14.55 1.48 4.17
C TYR A 257 13.96 2.29 5.32
N GLN A 258 12.89 3.04 5.06
CA GLN A 258 12.25 3.92 6.04
C GLN A 258 11.78 3.12 7.26
N THR A 259 11.15 1.96 7.04
CA THR A 259 10.74 1.05 8.09
C THR A 259 11.91 0.62 8.98
N LYS A 260 13.11 0.39 8.44
CA LYS A 260 14.29 0.00 9.22
C LYS A 260 14.80 1.11 10.13
N LEU A 261 14.71 2.36 9.70
CA LEU A 261 15.13 3.54 10.47
C LEU A 261 14.15 3.88 11.60
N GLU A 262 12.98 3.28 11.59
CA GLU A 262 11.95 3.51 12.61
C GLU A 262 11.96 2.40 13.66
N PRO A 263 11.62 2.75 14.92
CA PRO A 263 11.33 1.74 15.92
C PRO A 263 10.06 0.97 15.54
N ARG A 264 10.00 -0.28 15.99
CA ARG A 264 8.80 -1.13 15.96
C ARG A 264 8.56 -1.68 17.37
N PRO A 265 7.35 -2.14 17.70
CA PRO A 265 7.08 -2.65 19.05
C PRO A 265 8.04 -3.75 19.51
N TYR A 266 8.55 -4.55 18.57
CA TYR A 266 9.44 -5.70 18.79
C TYR A 266 10.93 -5.42 18.48
N ARG A 267 11.29 -4.22 18.00
CA ARG A 267 12.70 -3.87 17.72
C ARG A 267 12.97 -2.38 17.75
N ALA A 268 14.18 -2.00 18.14
CA ALA A 268 14.67 -0.63 17.98
C ALA A 268 14.84 -0.25 16.49
N ALA A 269 14.93 1.06 16.24
CA ALA A 269 15.39 1.61 14.97
C ALA A 269 16.83 1.15 14.69
N LEU A 270 17.12 0.83 13.42
CA LEU A 270 18.48 0.53 12.98
C LEU A 270 19.24 1.83 12.69
N ALA A 271 20.56 1.79 12.89
CA ALA A 271 21.43 2.83 12.37
C ALA A 271 21.36 2.87 10.82
N PRO A 272 21.45 4.06 10.19
CA PRO A 272 21.33 4.21 8.74
C PRO A 272 22.25 3.30 7.93
N GLU A 273 23.49 3.08 8.40
CA GLU A 273 24.50 2.25 7.75
C GLU A 273 24.11 0.77 7.79
N LEU A 274 23.53 0.32 8.90
CA LEU A 274 23.05 -1.05 9.05
C LEU A 274 21.81 -1.30 8.19
N ALA A 275 20.86 -0.35 8.17
CA ALA A 275 19.71 -0.40 7.29
C ALA A 275 20.12 -0.47 5.81
N ALA A 276 21.13 0.32 5.43
CA ALA A 276 21.69 0.30 4.08
C ALA A 276 22.32 -1.06 3.75
N LYS A 277 23.16 -1.60 4.65
CA LYS A 277 23.76 -2.92 4.50
C LYS A 277 22.71 -4.01 4.27
N GLU A 278 21.63 -4.01 5.06
CA GLU A 278 20.56 -5.01 4.90
C GLU A 278 19.84 -4.94 3.55
N LEU A 279 19.66 -3.74 2.98
CA LEU A 279 19.08 -3.59 1.65
C LEU A 279 20.03 -4.08 0.56
N LEU A 280 21.32 -3.74 0.67
CA LEU A 280 22.35 -4.23 -0.24
C LEU A 280 22.42 -5.77 -0.21
N ASP A 281 22.36 -6.37 0.98
CA ASP A 281 22.34 -7.83 1.14
C ASP A 281 21.08 -8.46 0.52
N GLN A 282 19.90 -7.83 0.68
CA GLN A 282 18.66 -8.28 0.01
C GLN A 282 18.71 -8.14 -1.52
N ALA A 283 19.33 -7.09 -2.05
CA ALA A 283 19.54 -6.93 -3.48
C ALA A 283 20.51 -7.98 -4.05
N ARG A 284 21.59 -8.30 -3.33
CA ARG A 284 22.54 -9.36 -3.73
C ARG A 284 21.86 -10.71 -3.94
N VAL A 285 20.96 -11.08 -3.03
CA VAL A 285 20.19 -12.34 -3.13
C VAL A 285 18.96 -12.24 -4.04
N GLY A 286 18.77 -11.11 -4.73
CA GLY A 286 17.70 -10.93 -5.72
C GLY A 286 16.30 -10.73 -5.14
N LYS A 287 16.17 -10.34 -3.86
CA LYS A 287 14.88 -9.99 -3.24
C LYS A 287 14.42 -8.58 -3.64
N LEU A 288 15.38 -7.66 -3.69
CA LEU A 288 15.17 -6.26 -4.05
C LEU A 288 15.93 -5.93 -5.33
N ASP A 289 15.46 -4.90 -6.02
CA ASP A 289 16.12 -4.38 -7.21
C ASP A 289 17.38 -3.59 -6.83
N GLY A 290 18.52 -3.92 -7.43
CA GLY A 290 19.81 -3.33 -7.10
C GLY A 290 19.90 -1.84 -7.45
N ASP A 291 19.31 -1.43 -8.58
CA ASP A 291 19.30 -0.05 -9.04
C ASP A 291 18.38 0.79 -8.16
N ALA A 292 17.22 0.24 -7.79
CA ALA A 292 16.32 0.88 -6.81
C ALA A 292 16.98 1.04 -5.44
N VAL A 293 17.70 0.01 -4.94
CA VAL A 293 18.48 0.10 -3.69
C VAL A 293 19.53 1.20 -3.77
N ALA A 294 20.34 1.22 -4.83
CA ALA A 294 21.36 2.25 -5.00
C ALA A 294 20.75 3.66 -5.03
N ALA A 295 19.64 3.84 -5.76
CA ALA A 295 18.95 5.11 -5.89
C ALA A 295 18.34 5.61 -4.58
N VAL A 296 17.66 4.73 -3.81
CA VAL A 296 17.07 5.08 -2.50
C VAL A 296 18.15 5.43 -1.49
N LEU A 297 19.24 4.67 -1.44
CA LEU A 297 20.36 4.96 -0.54
C LEU A 297 21.02 6.29 -0.89
N ALA A 298 21.23 6.54 -2.18
CA ALA A 298 21.76 7.83 -2.63
C ALA A 298 20.78 8.99 -2.35
N ALA A 299 19.46 8.76 -2.38
CA ALA A 299 18.44 9.75 -1.99
C ALA A 299 18.45 10.03 -0.48
N ALA A 300 18.77 9.02 0.32
CA ALA A 300 18.99 9.13 1.76
C ALA A 300 20.34 9.76 2.15
N GLY A 301 21.19 10.13 1.18
CA GLY A 301 22.53 10.66 1.43
C GLY A 301 23.57 9.61 1.83
N GLN A 302 23.24 8.33 1.71
CA GLN A 302 24.17 7.23 1.94
C GLN A 302 25.09 7.02 0.72
N ARG A 303 26.32 6.56 0.97
CA ARG A 303 27.21 6.10 -0.11
C ARG A 303 26.71 4.74 -0.60
N ALA A 304 26.26 4.69 -1.85
CA ALA A 304 25.83 3.45 -2.49
C ALA A 304 26.82 3.08 -3.60
N GLU A 305 27.49 1.95 -3.46
CA GLU A 305 28.20 1.29 -4.55
C GLU A 305 27.20 0.52 -5.42
N PRO A 306 27.44 0.36 -6.73
CA PRO A 306 26.61 -0.47 -7.60
C PRO A 306 26.50 -1.89 -7.06
N VAL A 307 25.28 -2.38 -6.83
CA VAL A 307 25.05 -3.75 -6.35
C VAL A 307 25.07 -4.71 -7.52
N ARG A 308 26.16 -5.47 -7.69
CA ARG A 308 26.14 -6.63 -8.59
C ARG A 308 25.34 -7.76 -7.96
N ARG A 309 24.32 -8.25 -8.66
CA ARG A 309 23.50 -9.39 -8.24
C ARG A 309 24.38 -10.65 -8.11
N GLN A 310 24.19 -11.43 -7.05
CA GLN A 310 24.76 -12.77 -6.99
C GLN A 310 23.86 -13.70 -7.79
N LEU A 311 24.35 -14.15 -8.95
CA LEU A 311 23.63 -15.09 -9.78
C LEU A 311 23.77 -16.52 -9.20
N PRO A 312 22.80 -17.40 -9.46
CA PRO A 312 22.81 -18.78 -8.96
C PRO A 312 24.15 -19.47 -9.24
N ALA A 313 24.64 -20.25 -8.29
CA ALA A 313 25.89 -21.02 -8.40
C ALA A 313 27.15 -20.19 -8.77
N GLY A 314 27.15 -18.87 -8.53
CA GLY A 314 28.29 -18.01 -8.89
C GLY A 314 28.47 -17.85 -10.39
N LEU A 315 27.39 -17.98 -11.16
CA LEU A 315 27.38 -17.65 -12.58
C LEU A 315 27.65 -16.15 -12.77
N SER A 316 28.28 -15.79 -13.88
CA SER A 316 28.34 -14.43 -14.39
C SER A 316 27.12 -14.13 -15.25
N GLU A 317 26.82 -12.86 -15.48
CA GLU A 317 25.70 -12.45 -16.38
C GLU A 317 25.86 -13.09 -17.75
N ARG A 318 27.09 -13.14 -18.25
CA ARG A 318 27.42 -13.76 -19.52
C ARG A 318 27.15 -15.26 -19.54
N GLU A 319 27.44 -15.95 -18.45
CA GLU A 319 27.15 -17.38 -18.32
C GLU A 319 25.63 -17.63 -18.24
N VAL A 320 24.87 -16.73 -17.62
CA VAL A 320 23.39 -16.81 -17.60
C VAL A 320 22.81 -16.60 -19.00
N GLU A 321 23.30 -15.62 -19.77
CA GLU A 321 22.87 -15.43 -21.18
C GLU A 321 23.12 -16.69 -22.02
N VAL A 322 24.32 -17.27 -21.93
CA VAL A 322 24.69 -18.50 -22.63
C VAL A 322 23.79 -19.65 -22.18
N LEU A 323 23.55 -19.81 -20.87
CA LEU A 323 22.66 -20.83 -20.32
C LEU A 323 21.24 -20.68 -20.86
N CYS A 324 20.67 -19.47 -20.82
CA CYS A 324 19.30 -19.21 -21.28
C CYS A 324 19.11 -19.52 -22.77
N LEU A 325 20.06 -19.13 -23.63
CA LEU A 325 20.01 -19.45 -25.05
C LEU A 325 20.19 -20.96 -25.28
N ALA A 326 21.07 -21.60 -24.52
CA ALA A 326 21.26 -23.04 -24.58
C ALA A 326 20.01 -23.81 -24.12
N VAL A 327 19.33 -23.45 -23.03
CA VAL A 327 18.13 -24.19 -22.61
C VAL A 327 16.93 -23.94 -23.56
N ARG A 328 16.92 -22.84 -24.31
CA ARG A 328 15.95 -22.54 -25.38
C ARG A 328 16.18 -23.29 -26.69
N GLY A 329 17.13 -24.21 -26.74
CA GLY A 329 17.33 -25.08 -27.91
C GLY A 329 18.37 -24.60 -28.92
N LEU A 330 18.99 -23.42 -28.73
CA LEU A 330 20.00 -22.93 -29.68
C LEU A 330 21.28 -23.78 -29.66
N SER A 331 21.91 -23.94 -30.82
CA SER A 331 23.22 -24.58 -30.97
C SER A 331 24.36 -23.63 -30.58
N ASN A 332 25.56 -24.16 -30.28
CA ASN A 332 26.72 -23.34 -29.92
C ASN A 332 27.04 -22.27 -30.98
N ARG A 333 26.79 -22.56 -32.26
CA ARG A 333 26.98 -21.61 -33.36
C ARG A 333 25.96 -20.48 -33.32
N GLN A 334 24.68 -20.79 -33.10
CA GLN A 334 23.62 -19.80 -32.98
C GLN A 334 23.79 -18.91 -31.73
N ILE A 335 24.23 -19.49 -30.62
CA ILE A 335 24.56 -18.73 -29.40
C ILE A 335 25.75 -17.81 -29.67
N ALA A 336 26.79 -18.31 -30.34
CA ALA A 336 27.98 -17.54 -30.70
C ALA A 336 27.65 -16.34 -31.59
N GLU A 337 26.78 -16.54 -32.59
CA GLU A 337 26.26 -15.48 -33.46
C GLU A 337 25.42 -14.48 -32.66
N ALA A 338 24.49 -14.94 -31.82
CA ALA A 338 23.63 -14.09 -31.00
C ALA A 338 24.40 -13.22 -29.99
N LEU A 339 25.49 -13.77 -29.45
CA LEU A 339 26.30 -13.10 -28.42
C LEU A 339 27.56 -12.43 -28.97
N VAL A 340 27.81 -12.52 -30.29
CA VAL A 340 29.02 -11.95 -30.95
C VAL A 340 30.32 -12.46 -30.30
N VAL A 341 30.45 -13.78 -30.19
CA VAL A 341 31.64 -14.48 -29.66
C VAL A 341 31.98 -15.71 -30.52
N SER A 342 33.09 -16.39 -30.24
CA SER A 342 33.43 -17.63 -30.97
C SER A 342 32.62 -18.84 -30.47
N PRO A 343 32.28 -19.83 -31.32
CA PRO A 343 31.65 -21.08 -30.88
C PRO A 343 32.46 -21.84 -29.82
N LYS A 344 33.80 -21.71 -29.85
CA LYS A 344 34.70 -22.28 -28.84
C LYS A 344 34.51 -21.61 -27.47
N THR A 345 34.35 -20.28 -27.46
CA THR A 345 34.06 -19.50 -26.25
C THR A 345 32.72 -19.93 -25.63
N VAL A 346 31.69 -20.16 -26.45
CA VAL A 346 30.41 -20.71 -25.98
C VAL A 346 30.59 -22.11 -25.37
N GLY A 347 31.38 -22.98 -26.02
CA GLY A 347 31.71 -24.30 -25.48
C GLY A 347 32.34 -24.24 -24.08
N HIS A 348 33.36 -23.40 -23.90
CA HIS A 348 33.99 -23.19 -22.58
C HIS A 348 33.00 -22.60 -21.56
N HIS A 349 32.14 -21.67 -21.95
CA HIS A 349 31.09 -21.16 -21.06
C HIS A 349 30.15 -22.28 -20.63
N LEU A 350 29.68 -23.13 -21.53
CA LEU A 350 28.78 -24.24 -21.20
C LEU A 350 29.42 -25.26 -20.27
N GLU A 351 30.70 -25.61 -20.48
CA GLU A 351 31.45 -26.48 -19.58
C GLU A 351 31.55 -25.88 -18.17
N ASN A 352 31.91 -24.60 -18.08
CA ASN A 352 32.00 -23.90 -16.80
C ASN A 352 30.63 -23.74 -16.12
N ILE A 353 29.58 -23.46 -16.89
CA ILE A 353 28.21 -23.38 -16.38
C ILE A 353 27.82 -24.72 -15.77
N TYR A 354 28.02 -25.82 -16.50
CA TYR A 354 27.64 -27.17 -16.08
C TYR A 354 28.39 -27.58 -14.81
N ALA A 355 29.70 -27.26 -14.73
CA ALA A 355 30.49 -27.46 -13.54
C ALA A 355 29.99 -26.64 -12.34
N LYS A 356 29.67 -25.36 -12.54
CA LYS A 356 29.18 -24.45 -11.47
C LYS A 356 27.82 -24.90 -10.93
N ILE A 357 26.88 -25.24 -11.82
CA ILE A 357 25.52 -25.62 -11.42
C ILE A 357 25.39 -27.10 -11.02
N GLY A 358 26.47 -27.87 -11.14
CA GLY A 358 26.53 -29.27 -10.68
C GLY A 358 25.74 -30.25 -11.56
N VAL A 359 25.62 -29.98 -12.86
CA VAL A 359 24.90 -30.86 -13.81
C VAL A 359 25.78 -31.22 -15.00
N SER A 360 25.49 -32.34 -15.65
CA SER A 360 26.23 -32.81 -16.84
C SER A 360 25.37 -32.86 -18.12
N THR A 361 24.08 -32.57 -18.01
CA THR A 361 23.13 -32.68 -19.12
C THR A 361 22.37 -31.39 -19.35
N ARG A 362 21.97 -31.16 -20.61
CA ARG A 362 21.12 -30.01 -20.97
C ARG A 362 19.78 -30.05 -20.24
N VAL A 363 19.22 -31.24 -20.02
CA VAL A 363 17.99 -31.42 -19.23
C VAL A 363 18.19 -30.94 -17.78
N GLY A 364 19.31 -31.31 -17.14
CA GLY A 364 19.66 -30.82 -15.81
C GLY A 364 19.85 -29.31 -15.78
N ALA A 365 20.48 -28.74 -16.80
CA ALA A 365 20.65 -27.29 -16.94
C ALA A 365 19.30 -26.56 -17.14
N THR A 366 18.36 -27.14 -17.89
CA THR A 366 16.99 -26.61 -18.04
C THR A 366 16.23 -26.62 -16.72
N LEU A 367 16.30 -27.73 -15.96
CA LEU A 367 15.66 -27.81 -14.64
C LEU A 367 16.24 -26.78 -13.66
N PHE A 368 17.56 -26.62 -13.64
CA PHE A 368 18.22 -25.58 -12.85
C PHE A 368 17.73 -24.17 -13.24
N ALA A 369 17.71 -23.89 -14.54
CA ALA A 369 17.28 -22.59 -15.05
C ALA A 369 15.81 -22.29 -14.70
N LEU A 370 14.93 -23.29 -14.71
CA LEU A 370 13.53 -23.17 -14.26
C LEU A 370 13.42 -22.95 -12.75
N GLN A 371 14.14 -23.74 -11.94
CA GLN A 371 14.12 -23.63 -10.47
C GLN A 371 14.60 -22.25 -9.98
N HIS A 372 15.52 -21.63 -10.69
CA HIS A 372 16.07 -20.32 -10.37
C HIS A 372 15.43 -19.17 -11.16
N GLY A 373 14.35 -19.42 -11.89
CA GLY A 373 13.61 -18.38 -12.62
C GLY A 373 14.41 -17.68 -13.72
N LEU A 374 15.41 -18.35 -14.30
CA LEU A 374 16.24 -17.82 -15.39
C LEU A 374 15.53 -17.93 -16.75
N ILE A 375 14.55 -18.84 -16.86
CA ILE A 375 13.67 -19.01 -18.01
C ILE A 375 12.22 -19.19 -17.54
N GLU A 376 11.26 -18.73 -18.35
CA GLU A 376 9.83 -18.89 -18.07
C GLU A 376 9.35 -20.33 -18.35
N ASN A 377 8.31 -20.76 -17.64
CA ASN A 377 7.59 -22.00 -17.96
C ASN A 377 6.86 -21.81 -19.30
N THR A 378 7.51 -22.22 -20.39
CA THR A 378 6.82 -22.38 -21.68
C THR A 378 5.93 -23.63 -21.61
N THR A 379 4.80 -23.52 -20.92
CA THR A 379 3.63 -24.39 -21.08
C THR A 379 2.50 -23.53 -21.63
N SER A 380 2.65 -23.13 -22.89
CA SER A 380 1.53 -22.74 -23.74
C SER A 380 1.11 -23.98 -24.54
N VAL A 381 -0.01 -24.58 -24.12
CA VAL A 381 -0.93 -25.31 -25.01
C VAL A 381 -2.31 -24.73 -24.76
#